data_AF-A0A379WP67-F1
#
_entry.id   AF-A0A379WP67-F1
#
_cell.length_a   1.000
_cell.length_b   1.000
_cell.length_c   1.000
_cell.angle_alpha   90.00
_cell.angle_beta   90.00
_cell.angle_gamma   90.00
#
_symmetry.space_group_name_H-M   'P 1'
#
loop_
_entity.id
_entity.type
_entity.pdbx_description
1 polymer ?
#
loop_
_entity_poly.entity_id
_entity_poly.type
_entity_poly.pdbx_seq_one_letter_code
_entity_poly.pdbx_strand_id
1 'polypeptide(L)'
;MFAGTLLACDMGGFFLAKELAGGDVAAWLYSGLILGSMMGPTIVFSIPVALGIIEPSDRRYLALGVLAGIVTIPIGCIAGGLIAMYSGVQINGQPVEFTFALILMNMIPVLIVAVLVALGLKFIPEKMINGFQIFAKFLVALITIGLAAAVVKFLLGWELIPGLDPIFMAPGDKPGEVMRAIEVIGSISCVLLGAYPMVLLLTRWFEKPLMNVGKLLNVNNIAAAGMVATLANNIPHVRHDEADGYPRQSD
;
A
#
# COMPACT_ATOMS: atom_id res chain seq x y z
N MET A 1 1.64 9.10 12.47
CA MET A 1 0.66 7.99 12.37
C MET A 1 -0.45 8.25 11.36
N PHE A 2 -1.21 9.35 11.49
CA PHE A 2 -2.35 9.65 10.62
C PHE A 2 -2.10 9.42 9.12
N ALA A 3 -0.98 9.93 8.59
CA ALA A 3 -0.64 9.82 7.18
C ALA A 3 -0.55 8.36 6.69
N GLY A 4 0.21 7.51 7.38
CA GLY A 4 0.42 6.11 6.98
C GLY A 4 -0.76 5.19 7.24
N THR A 5 -1.64 5.57 8.18
CA THR A 5 -2.92 4.88 8.40
C THR A 5 -3.83 5.02 7.19
N LEU A 6 -3.88 6.22 6.58
CA LEU A 6 -4.86 6.52 5.54
C LEU A 6 -4.30 6.46 4.13
N LEU A 7 -3.03 6.83 3.92
CA LEU A 7 -2.43 6.91 2.60
C LEU A 7 -1.27 5.93 2.47
N ALA A 8 -1.16 5.31 1.30
CA ALA A 8 -0.01 4.50 0.96
C ALA A 8 1.26 5.36 0.86
N CYS A 9 2.42 4.73 1.09
CA CYS A 9 3.72 5.41 1.07
C CYS A 9 4.00 6.13 -0.27
N ASP A 10 3.60 5.51 -1.37
CA ASP A 10 3.73 5.97 -2.76
C ASP A 10 2.59 6.91 -3.21
N MET A 11 1.46 6.91 -2.50
CA MET A 11 0.33 7.84 -2.73
C MET A 11 0.47 9.16 -1.95
N GLY A 12 1.70 9.54 -1.61
CA GLY A 12 1.98 10.75 -0.84
C GLY A 12 1.94 10.58 0.68
N GLY A 13 1.60 9.39 1.19
CA GLY A 13 1.57 9.11 2.63
C GLY A 13 2.93 9.29 3.30
N PHE A 14 4.03 8.99 2.60
CA PHE A 14 5.38 9.24 3.09
C PHE A 14 5.70 10.73 3.22
N PHE A 15 5.39 11.53 2.19
CA PHE A 15 5.62 12.98 2.20
C PHE A 15 4.74 13.67 3.25
N LEU A 16 3.47 13.28 3.34
CA LEU A 16 2.57 13.81 4.37
C LEU A 16 3.04 13.43 5.78
N ALA A 17 3.56 12.20 5.98
CA ALA A 17 4.14 11.82 7.25
C ALA A 17 5.37 12.66 7.61
N LYS A 18 6.16 13.08 6.61
CA LYS A 18 7.34 13.93 6.80
C LYS A 18 6.95 15.30 7.35
N GLU A 19 5.99 15.93 6.69
CA GLU A 19 5.51 17.27 7.05
C GLU A 19 4.80 17.26 8.41
N LEU A 20 4.01 16.22 8.71
CA LEU A 20 3.27 16.11 9.97
C LEU A 20 4.15 15.69 11.16
N ALA A 21 5.33 15.11 10.93
CA ALA A 21 6.19 14.64 12.02
C ALA A 21 6.88 15.77 12.78
N GLY A 22 6.84 17.02 12.29
CA GLY A 22 7.38 18.17 13.01
C GLY A 22 8.87 18.06 13.36
N GLY A 23 9.64 17.33 12.54
CA GLY A 23 11.07 17.08 12.76
C GLY A 23 11.40 15.74 13.42
N ASP A 24 10.42 14.96 13.90
CA ASP A 24 10.65 13.60 14.39
C ASP A 24 10.85 12.63 13.21
N VAL A 25 12.11 12.42 12.85
CA VAL A 25 12.50 11.56 11.73
C VAL A 25 12.08 10.11 11.95
N ALA A 26 12.16 9.59 13.18
CA ALA A 26 11.79 8.21 13.47
C ALA A 26 10.28 8.00 13.32
N ALA A 27 9.46 8.93 13.83
CA ALA A 27 8.02 8.88 13.66
C ALA A 27 7.58 9.04 12.20
N TRP A 28 8.25 9.91 11.43
CA TRP A 28 8.04 10.03 9.99
C TRP A 28 8.31 8.71 9.27
N LEU A 29 9.51 8.13 9.44
CA LEU A 29 9.88 6.90 8.74
C LEU A 29 8.98 5.72 9.17
N TYR A 30 8.67 5.63 10.46
CA TYR A 30 7.76 4.59 10.96
C TYR A 30 6.36 4.71 10.35
N SER A 31 5.78 5.91 10.38
CA SER A 31 4.45 6.15 9.83
C SER A 31 4.44 6.03 8.31
N GLY A 32 5.42 6.62 7.63
CA GLY A 32 5.45 6.77 6.17
C GLY A 32 5.89 5.50 5.44
N LEU A 33 6.85 4.74 5.99
CA LEU A 33 7.38 3.54 5.35
C LEU A 33 6.77 2.26 5.91
N ILE A 34 6.78 2.06 7.23
CA ILE A 34 6.32 0.80 7.83
C ILE A 34 4.79 0.74 7.79
N LEU A 35 4.13 1.68 8.45
CA LEU A 35 2.67 1.68 8.47
C LEU A 35 2.08 1.98 7.08
N GLY A 36 2.65 2.97 6.39
CA GLY A 36 2.24 3.40 5.05
C GLY A 36 2.42 2.35 3.95
N SER A 37 3.21 1.29 4.15
CA SER A 37 3.30 0.16 3.22
C SER A 37 2.35 -0.99 3.56
N MET A 38 1.68 -0.95 4.70
CA MET A 38 0.77 -2.00 5.16
C MET A 38 -0.68 -1.51 5.19
N MET A 39 -0.99 -0.52 6.02
CA MET A 39 -2.36 -0.06 6.26
C MET A 39 -2.85 0.86 5.15
N GLY A 40 -2.02 1.83 4.76
CA GLY A 40 -2.29 2.74 3.65
C GLY A 40 -2.79 2.02 2.39
N PRO A 41 -1.97 1.17 1.73
CA PRO A 41 -2.37 0.49 0.51
C PRO A 41 -3.57 -0.43 0.71
N THR A 42 -3.74 -1.03 1.89
CA THR A 42 -4.94 -1.84 2.17
C THR A 42 -6.22 -1.00 2.08
N ILE A 43 -6.20 0.20 2.68
CA ILE A 43 -7.38 1.07 2.77
C ILE A 43 -7.66 1.82 1.46
N VAL A 44 -6.64 2.44 0.84
CA VAL A 44 -6.85 3.29 -0.35
C VAL A 44 -6.74 2.55 -1.67
N PHE A 45 -6.19 1.34 -1.69
CA PHE A 45 -5.97 0.60 -2.92
C PHE A 45 -6.63 -0.78 -2.91
N SER A 46 -6.17 -1.70 -2.05
CA SER A 46 -6.60 -3.10 -2.07
C SER A 46 -8.11 -3.24 -1.90
N ILE A 47 -8.71 -2.57 -0.92
CA ILE A 47 -10.16 -2.64 -0.68
C ILE A 47 -10.95 -2.06 -1.88
N PRO A 48 -10.79 -0.77 -2.28
CA PRO A 48 -11.59 -0.21 -3.37
C PRO A 48 -11.41 -0.92 -4.70
N VAL A 49 -10.16 -1.25 -5.08
CA VAL A 49 -9.85 -1.92 -6.35
C VAL A 49 -10.39 -3.33 -6.36
N ALA A 50 -10.15 -4.11 -5.29
CA ALA A 50 -10.62 -5.49 -5.27
C ALA A 50 -12.15 -5.57 -5.32
N LEU A 51 -12.85 -4.69 -4.60
CA LEU A 51 -14.31 -4.64 -4.61
C LEU A 51 -14.91 -4.14 -5.94
N GLY A 52 -14.13 -3.36 -6.69
CA GLY A 52 -14.52 -2.90 -8.03
C GLY A 52 -14.42 -3.99 -9.10
N ILE A 53 -13.60 -5.02 -8.86
CA ILE A 53 -13.33 -6.10 -9.83
C ILE A 53 -14.05 -7.39 -9.44
N ILE A 54 -14.19 -7.69 -8.15
CA ILE A 54 -14.68 -8.98 -7.67
C ILE A 54 -16.18 -9.21 -7.91
N GLU A 55 -16.55 -10.47 -8.17
CA GLU A 55 -17.94 -10.88 -8.29
C GLU A 55 -18.71 -10.68 -6.98
N PRO A 56 -20.01 -10.33 -7.03
CA PRO A 56 -20.82 -10.14 -5.83
C PRO A 56 -20.87 -11.34 -4.87
N SER A 57 -20.80 -12.57 -5.39
CA SER A 57 -20.77 -13.80 -4.58
C SER A 57 -19.52 -13.91 -3.72
N ASP A 58 -18.40 -13.35 -4.17
CA ASP A 58 -17.08 -13.59 -3.58
C ASP A 58 -16.65 -12.48 -2.62
N ARG A 59 -17.45 -11.41 -2.52
CA ARG A 59 -17.20 -10.25 -1.63
C ARG A 59 -17.00 -10.66 -0.18
N ARG A 60 -17.72 -11.68 0.30
CA ARG A 60 -17.56 -12.18 1.66
C ARG A 60 -16.18 -12.80 1.89
N TYR A 61 -15.66 -13.56 0.94
CA TYR A 61 -14.34 -14.18 1.05
C TYR A 61 -13.23 -13.13 0.97
N LEU A 62 -13.38 -12.15 0.08
CA LEU A 62 -12.48 -10.99 0.03
C LEU A 62 -12.47 -10.21 1.36
N ALA A 63 -13.65 -9.93 1.93
CA ALA A 63 -13.74 -9.25 3.22
C ALA A 63 -13.03 -10.03 4.32
N LEU A 64 -13.19 -11.36 4.38
CA LEU A 64 -12.47 -12.22 5.34
C LEU A 64 -10.95 -12.19 5.13
N GLY A 65 -10.48 -12.20 3.88
CA GLY A 65 -9.06 -12.09 3.56
C GLY A 65 -8.47 -10.73 3.99
N VAL A 66 -9.17 -9.64 3.68
CA VAL A 66 -8.79 -8.28 4.12
C VAL A 66 -8.78 -8.17 5.63
N LEU A 67 -9.78 -8.75 6.32
CA LEU A 67 -9.84 -8.82 7.78
C LEU A 67 -8.61 -9.50 8.37
N ALA A 68 -8.24 -10.67 7.84
CA ALA A 68 -7.06 -11.39 8.26
C ALA A 68 -5.78 -10.56 8.04
N GLY A 69 -5.68 -9.85 6.92
CA GLY A 69 -4.59 -8.92 6.65
C GLY A 69 -4.52 -7.78 7.67
N ILE A 70 -5.63 -7.07 7.91
CA ILE A 70 -5.67 -5.91 8.81
C ILE A 70 -5.32 -6.31 10.26
N VAL A 71 -5.79 -7.45 10.73
CA VAL A 71 -5.49 -7.95 12.08
C VAL A 71 -3.99 -8.25 12.27
N THR A 72 -3.27 -8.60 11.20
CA THR A 72 -1.82 -8.88 11.27
C THR A 72 -0.95 -7.63 11.10
N ILE A 73 -1.51 -6.48 10.69
CA ILE A 73 -0.77 -5.22 10.52
C ILE A 73 -0.02 -4.79 11.79
N PRO A 74 -0.64 -4.77 12.99
CA PRO A 74 0.08 -4.39 14.21
C PRO A 74 1.32 -5.25 14.47
N ILE A 75 1.23 -6.56 14.17
CA ILE A 75 2.34 -7.49 14.33
C ILE A 75 3.47 -7.13 13.35
N GLY A 76 3.14 -6.86 12.09
CA GLY A 76 4.14 -6.40 11.12
C GLY A 76 4.74 -5.04 11.46
N CYS A 77 3.95 -4.12 12.05
CA CYS A 77 4.43 -2.83 12.53
C CYS A 77 5.41 -2.98 13.71
N ILE A 78 5.20 -3.95 14.61
CA ILE A 78 6.16 -4.30 15.66
C ILE A 78 7.42 -4.90 15.04
N ALA A 79 7.27 -5.91 14.17
CA ALA A 79 8.41 -6.60 13.56
C ALA A 79 9.28 -5.64 12.73
N GLY A 80 8.66 -4.82 11.87
CA GLY A 80 9.34 -3.79 11.09
C GLY A 80 9.97 -2.72 11.98
N GLY A 81 9.29 -2.32 13.05
CA GLY A 81 9.85 -1.40 14.05
C GLY A 81 11.09 -1.96 14.72
N LEU A 82 11.05 -3.21 15.20
CA LEU A 82 12.19 -3.88 15.84
C LEU A 82 13.37 -4.02 14.89
N ILE A 83 13.14 -4.44 13.64
CA ILE A 83 14.20 -4.49 12.63
C ILE A 83 14.78 -3.10 12.39
N ALA A 84 13.94 -2.06 12.32
CA ALA A 84 14.38 -0.69 12.17
C ALA A 84 15.29 -0.23 13.33
N MET A 85 15.02 -0.67 14.58
CA MET A 85 15.90 -0.38 15.73
C MET A 85 17.34 -0.88 15.53
N TYR A 86 17.52 -2.03 14.87
CA TYR A 86 18.83 -2.66 14.67
C TYR A 86 19.44 -2.39 13.29
N SER A 87 18.69 -1.75 12.39
CA SER A 87 19.10 -1.54 10.99
C SER A 87 20.17 -0.46 10.80
N GLY A 88 20.41 0.39 11.80
CA GLY A 88 21.40 1.47 11.71
C GLY A 88 21.07 2.51 10.64
N VAL A 89 19.78 2.72 10.33
CA VAL A 89 19.32 3.71 9.34
C VAL A 89 19.86 5.09 9.68
N GLN A 90 20.39 5.78 8.66
CA GLN A 90 20.89 7.14 8.77
C GLN A 90 20.17 8.05 7.77
N ILE A 91 19.77 9.24 8.22
CA ILE A 91 19.24 10.30 7.38
C ILE A 91 20.21 11.48 7.52
N ASN A 92 20.75 11.98 6.41
CA ASN A 92 21.71 13.09 6.38
C ASN A 92 22.94 12.85 7.29
N GLY A 93 23.41 11.60 7.38
CA GLY A 93 24.54 11.21 8.22
C GLY A 93 24.26 11.17 9.72
N GLN A 94 23.00 11.39 10.16
CA GLN A 94 22.58 11.22 11.54
C GLN A 94 21.85 9.88 11.70
N PRO A 95 22.18 9.08 12.74
CA PRO A 95 21.47 7.85 13.01
C PRO A 95 20.03 8.16 13.43
N VAL A 96 19.09 7.39 12.90
CA VAL A 96 17.68 7.46 13.30
C VAL A 96 17.46 6.42 14.38
N GLU A 97 17.22 6.89 15.61
CA GLU A 97 16.94 6.01 16.73
C GLU A 97 15.45 5.67 16.79
N PHE A 98 15.12 4.44 16.42
CA PHE A 98 13.81 3.88 16.72
C PHE A 98 13.81 3.36 18.15
N THR A 99 13.08 4.01 19.05
CA THR A 99 12.93 3.53 20.42
C THR A 99 11.73 2.57 20.54
N PHE A 100 11.82 1.62 21.45
CA PHE A 100 10.70 0.70 21.71
C PHE A 100 9.43 1.45 22.16
N ALA A 101 9.59 2.53 22.93
CA ALA A 101 8.50 3.40 23.33
C ALA A 101 7.82 4.07 22.13
N LEU A 102 8.60 4.58 21.17
CA LEU A 102 8.08 5.18 19.94
C LEU A 102 7.27 4.16 19.14
N ILE A 103 7.75 2.93 18.99
CA ILE A 103 7.04 1.86 18.27
C ILE A 103 5.70 1.56 18.94
N LEU A 104 5.70 1.34 20.26
CA LEU A 104 4.48 1.00 20.99
C LEU A 104 3.45 2.14 21.00
N MET A 105 3.88 3.38 21.23
CA MET A 105 2.97 4.53 21.23
C MET A 105 2.33 4.75 19.86
N ASN A 106 3.11 4.59 18.80
CA ASN A 106 2.63 4.69 17.43
C ASN A 106 1.72 3.52 17.03
N MET A 107 1.87 2.34 17.65
CA MET A 107 0.99 1.19 17.43
C MET A 107 -0.41 1.39 18.01
N ILE A 108 -0.59 2.18 19.08
CA ILE A 108 -1.91 2.35 19.73
C ILE A 108 -2.97 2.86 18.75
N PRO A 109 -2.75 3.96 17.99
CA PRO A 109 -3.69 4.41 16.96
C PRO A 109 -3.96 3.35 15.88
N VAL A 110 -2.93 2.60 15.48
CA VAL A 110 -3.03 1.56 14.44
C VAL A 110 -3.92 0.42 14.90
N LEU A 111 -3.78 -0.03 16.15
CA LEU A 111 -4.64 -1.04 16.75
C LEU A 111 -6.09 -0.60 16.80
N ILE A 112 -6.35 0.64 17.21
CA ILE A 112 -7.71 1.19 17.26
C ILE A 112 -8.33 1.15 15.86
N VAL A 113 -7.63 1.65 14.84
CA VAL A 113 -8.15 1.67 13.47
C VAL A 113 -8.30 0.26 12.91
N ALA A 114 -7.33 -0.63 13.13
CA ALA A 114 -7.39 -2.02 12.70
C ALA A 114 -8.62 -2.73 13.29
N VAL A 115 -8.87 -2.57 14.59
CA VAL A 115 -10.03 -3.15 15.28
C VAL A 115 -11.32 -2.55 14.75
N LEU A 116 -11.41 -1.23 14.56
CA LEU A 116 -12.62 -0.59 14.02
C LEU A 116 -12.95 -1.07 12.62
N VAL A 117 -11.96 -1.11 11.72
CA VAL A 117 -12.15 -1.63 10.36
C VAL A 117 -12.50 -3.12 10.40
N ALA A 118 -11.87 -3.88 11.30
CA ALA A 118 -12.15 -5.30 11.44
C ALA A 118 -13.58 -5.59 11.93
N LEU A 119 -14.05 -4.84 12.92
CA LEU A 119 -15.44 -4.94 13.40
C LEU A 119 -16.42 -4.49 12.31
N GLY A 120 -16.10 -3.41 11.60
CA GLY A 120 -16.91 -2.92 10.48
C GLY A 120 -17.09 -3.97 9.38
N LEU A 121 -15.99 -4.55 8.89
CA LEU A 121 -16.03 -5.57 7.84
C LEU A 121 -16.67 -6.89 8.32
N LYS A 122 -16.59 -7.20 9.62
CA LYS A 122 -17.24 -8.41 10.19
C LYS A 122 -18.75 -8.26 10.31
N PHE A 123 -19.25 -7.11 10.78
CA PHE A 123 -20.66 -6.95 11.11
C PHE A 123 -21.48 -6.25 10.02
N ILE A 124 -20.87 -5.34 9.26
CA ILE A 124 -21.54 -4.52 8.23
C ILE A 124 -20.67 -4.36 6.98
N PRO A 125 -20.20 -5.47 6.34
CA PRO A 125 -19.27 -5.42 5.22
C PRO A 125 -19.78 -4.50 4.10
N GLU A 126 -21.07 -4.59 3.76
CA GLU A 126 -21.61 -3.88 2.60
C GLU A 126 -21.65 -2.36 2.82
N LYS A 127 -21.88 -1.92 4.07
CA LYS A 127 -21.81 -0.51 4.42
C LYS A 127 -20.36 -0.01 4.45
N MET A 128 -19.42 -0.81 4.96
CA MET A 128 -18.00 -0.48 4.94
C MET A 128 -17.46 -0.38 3.52
N ILE A 129 -17.84 -1.34 2.66
CA ILE A 129 -17.52 -1.36 1.23
C ILE A 129 -17.98 -0.06 0.57
N ASN A 130 -19.25 0.29 0.72
CA ASN A 130 -19.79 1.53 0.15
C ASN A 130 -19.09 2.77 0.73
N GLY A 131 -18.78 2.77 2.03
CA GLY A 131 -18.01 3.83 2.68
C GLY A 131 -16.62 4.01 2.09
N PHE A 132 -15.86 2.92 1.93
CA PHE A 132 -14.54 2.95 1.30
C PHE A 132 -14.59 3.36 -0.17
N GLN A 133 -15.62 2.95 -0.92
CA GLN A 133 -15.81 3.41 -2.30
C GLN A 133 -16.08 4.91 -2.38
N ILE A 134 -16.92 5.45 -1.49
CA ILE A 134 -17.18 6.90 -1.43
C ILE A 134 -15.90 7.64 -1.03
N PHE A 135 -15.18 7.16 -0.02
CA PHE A 135 -13.91 7.71 0.41
C PHE A 135 -12.88 7.70 -0.74
N ALA A 136 -12.74 6.58 -1.46
CA ALA A 136 -11.85 6.48 -2.60
C ALA A 136 -12.23 7.46 -3.72
N LYS A 137 -13.53 7.62 -4.03
CA LYS A 137 -14.00 8.61 -5.00
C LYS A 137 -13.65 10.04 -4.57
N PHE A 138 -13.85 10.38 -3.29
CA PHE A 138 -13.47 11.68 -2.75
C PHE A 138 -11.95 11.89 -2.84
N LEU A 139 -11.16 10.88 -2.46
CA LEU A 139 -9.71 10.94 -2.54
C LEU A 139 -9.25 11.14 -3.99
N VAL A 140 -9.81 10.37 -4.94
CA VAL A 140 -9.55 10.52 -6.38
C VAL A 140 -9.89 11.93 -6.86
N ALA A 141 -11.04 12.49 -6.46
CA ALA A 141 -11.38 13.87 -6.82
C ALA A 141 -10.35 14.88 -6.26
N LEU A 142 -9.96 14.73 -5.00
CA LEU A 142 -8.98 15.60 -4.34
C LEU A 142 -7.61 15.54 -5.03
N ILE A 143 -7.06 14.35 -5.26
CA ILE A 143 -5.76 14.20 -5.94
C ILE A 143 -5.84 14.68 -7.39
N THR A 144 -7.00 14.54 -8.07
CA THR A 144 -7.20 15.05 -9.43
C THR A 144 -7.15 16.57 -9.46
N ILE A 145 -7.80 17.24 -8.50
CA ILE A 145 -7.74 18.70 -8.36
C ILE A 145 -6.32 19.16 -8.04
N GLY A 146 -5.63 18.48 -7.10
CA GLY A 146 -4.25 18.76 -6.76
C GLY A 146 -3.31 18.63 -7.96
N LEU A 147 -3.45 17.56 -8.74
CA LEU A 147 -2.70 17.35 -9.98
C LEU A 147 -3.00 18.44 -11.01
N ALA A 148 -4.27 18.79 -11.23
CA ALA A 148 -4.65 19.85 -12.15
C ALA A 148 -4.04 21.19 -11.76
N ALA A 149 -4.06 21.53 -10.47
CA ALA A 149 -3.40 22.73 -9.95
C ALA A 149 -1.88 22.71 -10.17
N ALA A 150 -1.24 21.55 -9.98
CA ALA A 150 0.19 21.39 -10.21
C ALA A 150 0.57 21.53 -11.68
N VAL A 151 -0.26 21.00 -12.59
CA VAL A 151 -0.09 21.15 -14.04
C VAL A 151 -0.27 22.61 -14.46
N VAL A 152 -1.26 23.32 -13.92
CA VAL A 152 -1.45 24.76 -14.16
C VAL A 152 -0.24 25.56 -13.68
N LYS A 153 0.28 25.27 -12.48
CA LYS A 153 1.51 25.90 -11.96
C LYS A 153 2.70 25.64 -12.88
N PHE A 154 2.85 24.42 -13.40
CA PHE A 154 3.94 24.07 -14.31
C PHE A 154 3.84 24.75 -15.68
N LEU A 155 2.66 24.75 -16.31
CA LEU A 155 2.48 25.26 -17.67
C LEU A 155 2.34 26.78 -17.73
N LEU A 156 1.63 27.38 -16.76
CA LEU A 156 1.27 28.80 -16.78
C LEU A 156 2.03 29.63 -15.75
N GLY A 157 2.74 28.99 -14.81
CA GLY A 157 3.39 29.68 -13.68
C GLY A 157 2.42 30.18 -12.62
N TRP A 158 1.12 29.87 -12.73
CA TRP A 158 0.09 30.36 -11.81
C TRP A 158 0.02 29.50 -10.55
N GLU A 159 0.28 30.12 -9.40
CA GLU A 159 0.19 29.46 -8.11
C GLU A 159 -1.24 29.50 -7.57
N LEU A 160 -2.06 28.53 -7.98
CA LEU A 160 -3.44 28.37 -7.49
C LEU A 160 -3.50 27.97 -6.00
N ILE A 161 -2.54 27.17 -5.55
CA ILE A 161 -2.44 26.68 -4.18
C ILE A 161 -1.05 27.08 -3.65
N PRO A 162 -0.96 27.96 -2.66
CA PRO A 162 0.31 28.35 -2.05
C PRO A 162 1.04 27.15 -1.45
N GLY A 163 2.33 27.03 -1.72
CA GLY A 163 3.16 25.95 -1.16
C GLY A 163 2.98 24.60 -1.87
N LEU A 164 2.34 24.58 -3.05
CA LEU A 164 2.23 23.37 -3.86
C LEU A 164 3.60 22.98 -4.43
N ASP A 165 4.05 21.78 -4.10
CA ASP A 165 5.32 21.24 -4.57
C ASP A 165 5.34 21.05 -6.10
N PRO A 166 6.46 21.36 -6.77
CA PRO A 166 6.61 21.16 -8.21
C PRO A 166 6.63 19.67 -8.57
N ILE A 167 5.95 19.33 -9.66
CA ILE A 167 5.84 17.94 -10.15
C ILE A 167 7.10 17.46 -10.90
N PHE A 168 7.84 18.40 -11.47
CA PHE A 168 9.14 18.18 -12.10
C PHE A 168 10.25 18.80 -11.24
N MET A 169 11.50 18.51 -11.58
CA MET A 169 12.66 19.14 -10.94
C MET A 169 12.57 20.67 -11.03
N ALA A 170 12.86 21.32 -9.91
CA ALA A 170 12.89 22.78 -9.78
C ALA A 170 14.33 23.28 -9.57
N PRO A 171 14.60 24.59 -9.79
CA PRO A 171 15.90 25.16 -9.48
C PRO A 171 16.31 24.89 -8.02
N GLY A 172 17.43 24.19 -7.82
CA GLY A 172 17.91 23.76 -6.51
C GLY A 172 17.78 22.25 -6.26
N ASP A 173 16.98 21.53 -7.06
CA ASP A 173 16.94 20.08 -7.03
C ASP A 173 18.22 19.50 -7.64
N LYS A 174 18.73 18.44 -7.01
CA LYS A 174 19.86 17.67 -7.53
C LYS A 174 19.35 16.33 -8.05
N PRO A 175 19.65 15.97 -9.32
CA PRO A 175 19.27 14.69 -9.88
C PRO A 175 19.78 13.52 -9.02
N GLY A 176 18.91 12.57 -8.71
CA GLY A 176 19.23 11.40 -7.89
C GLY A 176 19.21 11.63 -6.37
N GLU A 177 19.23 12.88 -5.89
CA GLU A 177 19.03 13.19 -4.45
C GLU A 177 17.56 13.54 -4.15
N VAL A 178 16.91 14.27 -5.05
CA VAL A 178 15.51 14.70 -4.90
C VAL A 178 14.67 14.15 -6.04
N MET A 179 13.93 13.08 -5.77
CA MET A 179 12.95 12.55 -6.70
C MET A 179 11.62 13.28 -6.51
N ARG A 180 11.19 14.03 -7.53
CA ARG A 180 9.87 14.69 -7.58
C ARG A 180 8.80 13.73 -8.09
N ALA A 181 7.52 14.13 -8.01
CA ALA A 181 6.37 13.25 -8.26
C ALA A 181 6.46 12.45 -9.57
N ILE A 182 6.83 13.09 -10.68
CA ILE A 182 6.92 12.43 -11.99
C ILE A 182 8.06 11.39 -12.03
N GLU A 183 9.21 11.69 -11.42
CA GLU A 183 10.35 10.76 -11.39
C GLU A 183 10.06 9.56 -10.49
N VAL A 184 9.38 9.76 -9.36
CA VAL A 184 8.89 8.68 -8.49
C VAL A 184 7.93 7.76 -9.23
N ILE A 185 6.94 8.31 -9.93
CA ILE A 185 5.98 7.51 -10.72
C ILE A 185 6.69 6.77 -11.86
N GLY A 186 7.65 7.42 -12.52
CA GLY A 186 8.47 6.81 -13.57
C GLY A 186 9.28 5.62 -13.06
N SER A 187 9.94 5.75 -11.89
CA SER A 187 10.72 4.65 -11.30
C SER A 187 9.84 3.48 -10.88
N ILE A 188 8.67 3.74 -10.27
CA ILE A 188 7.67 2.72 -9.94
C ILE A 188 7.23 1.99 -11.21
N SER A 189 6.95 2.72 -12.30
CA SER A 189 6.52 2.14 -13.58
C SER A 189 7.58 1.20 -14.18
N CYS A 190 8.87 1.58 -14.08
CA CYS A 190 9.98 0.73 -14.53
C CYS A 190 10.10 -0.57 -13.72
N VAL A 191 9.82 -0.52 -12.41
CA VAL A 191 9.81 -1.73 -11.57
C VAL A 191 8.59 -2.60 -11.89
N LEU A 192 7.40 -2.01 -12.00
CA LEU A 192 6.15 -2.72 -12.24
C LEU A 192 6.04 -3.36 -13.63
N LEU A 193 6.73 -2.81 -14.64
CA LEU A 193 6.94 -3.45 -15.96
C LEU A 193 7.39 -4.91 -15.82
N GLY A 194 8.26 -5.20 -14.84
CA GLY A 194 8.81 -6.53 -14.61
C GLY A 194 7.91 -7.46 -13.79
N ALA A 195 6.82 -6.97 -13.19
CA ALA A 195 6.01 -7.75 -12.25
C ALA A 195 5.35 -8.97 -12.90
N TYR A 196 4.65 -8.80 -14.02
CA TYR A 196 3.99 -9.93 -14.71
C TYR A 196 4.98 -10.95 -15.29
N PRO A 197 6.06 -10.54 -15.99
CA PRO A 197 7.11 -11.47 -16.40
C PRO A 197 7.72 -12.23 -15.22
N MET A 198 7.96 -11.57 -14.10
CA MET A 198 8.50 -12.19 -12.90
C MET A 198 7.54 -13.26 -12.35
N VAL A 199 6.25 -12.96 -12.24
CA VAL A 199 5.24 -13.94 -11.78
C VAL A 199 5.21 -15.14 -12.71
N LEU A 200 5.20 -14.94 -14.03
CA LEU A 200 5.24 -16.04 -15.02
C LEU A 200 6.48 -16.93 -14.87
N LEU A 201 7.66 -16.32 -14.69
CA LEU A 201 8.91 -17.06 -14.51
C LEU A 201 8.95 -17.79 -13.16
N LEU A 202 8.45 -17.16 -12.09
CA LEU A 202 8.36 -17.77 -10.77
C LEU A 202 7.43 -18.97 -10.78
N THR A 203 6.23 -18.85 -11.35
CA THR A 203 5.28 -19.97 -11.44
C THR A 203 5.84 -21.09 -12.31
N ARG A 204 6.54 -20.76 -13.41
CA ARG A 204 7.15 -21.76 -14.30
C ARG A 204 8.36 -22.48 -13.70
N TRP A 205 9.26 -21.76 -13.02
CA TRP A 205 10.50 -22.33 -12.49
C TRP A 205 10.33 -22.95 -11.10
N PHE A 206 9.46 -22.38 -10.28
CA PHE A 206 9.22 -22.82 -8.91
C PHE A 206 7.89 -23.55 -8.73
N GLU A 207 7.30 -24.08 -9.81
CA GLU A 207 6.05 -24.86 -9.78
C GLU A 207 6.12 -25.96 -8.71
N LYS A 208 7.14 -26.84 -8.75
CA LYS A 208 7.28 -27.94 -7.80
C LYS A 208 7.42 -27.49 -6.33
N PRO A 209 8.30 -26.52 -5.99
CA PRO A 209 8.31 -25.91 -4.66
C PRO A 209 6.97 -25.31 -4.23
N LEU A 210 6.30 -24.56 -5.13
CA LEU A 210 5.00 -23.95 -4.85
C LEU A 210 3.94 -25.01 -4.54
N MET A 211 3.91 -26.08 -5.33
CA MET A 211 2.99 -27.22 -5.15
C MET A 211 3.18 -27.86 -3.77
N ASN A 212 4.42 -27.96 -3.28
CA ASN A 212 4.72 -28.52 -1.98
C ASN A 212 4.25 -27.60 -0.84
N VAL A 213 4.44 -26.28 -0.99
CA VAL A 213 3.91 -25.29 -0.04
C VAL A 213 2.38 -25.28 -0.05
N GLY A 214 1.76 -25.37 -1.23
CA GLY A 214 0.30 -25.46 -1.39
C GLY A 214 -0.28 -26.69 -0.68
N LYS A 215 0.37 -27.85 -0.82
CA LYS A 215 0.00 -29.08 -0.09
C LYS A 215 0.12 -28.93 1.43
N LEU A 216 1.15 -28.25 1.92
CA LEU A 216 1.33 -28.00 3.35
C LEU A 216 0.23 -27.09 3.92
N LEU A 217 -0.20 -26.10 3.14
CA LEU A 217 -1.25 -25.15 3.50
C LEU A 217 -2.67 -25.64 3.13
N ASN A 218 -2.78 -26.83 2.54
CA ASN A 218 -4.02 -27.41 2.03
C ASN A 218 -4.78 -26.48 1.06
N VAL A 219 -4.05 -25.82 0.16
CA VAL A 219 -4.58 -24.92 -0.89
C VAL A 219 -4.28 -25.46 -2.28
N ASN A 220 -5.17 -25.17 -3.23
CA ASN A 220 -4.98 -25.59 -4.62
C ASN A 220 -3.84 -24.80 -5.32
N ASN A 221 -3.41 -25.29 -6.48
CA ASN A 221 -2.28 -24.72 -7.22
C ASN A 221 -2.52 -23.29 -7.69
N ILE A 222 -3.78 -22.98 -8.01
CA ILE A 222 -4.21 -21.65 -8.47
C ILE A 222 -4.07 -20.66 -7.31
N ALA A 223 -4.52 -21.03 -6.12
CA ALA A 223 -4.37 -20.23 -4.91
C ALA A 223 -2.89 -20.05 -4.52
N ALA A 224 -2.05 -21.09 -4.66
CA ALA A 224 -0.61 -20.99 -4.41
C ALA A 224 0.09 -20.04 -5.40
N ALA A 225 -0.24 -20.11 -6.69
CA ALA A 225 0.25 -19.18 -7.69
C ALA A 225 -0.23 -17.75 -7.43
N GLY A 226 -1.50 -17.60 -7.05
CA GLY A 226 -2.09 -16.33 -6.62
C GLY A 226 -1.34 -15.72 -5.44
N MET A 227 -1.01 -16.50 -4.41
CA MET A 227 -0.21 -16.06 -3.25
C MET A 227 1.20 -15.61 -3.62
N VAL A 228 1.82 -16.17 -4.66
CA VAL A 228 3.12 -15.68 -5.15
C VAL A 228 2.95 -14.43 -6.00
N ALA A 229 1.90 -14.38 -6.83
CA ALA A 229 1.57 -13.20 -7.61
C ALA A 229 1.34 -11.98 -6.72
N THR A 230 0.67 -12.16 -5.56
CA THR A 230 0.41 -11.08 -4.59
C THR A 230 1.67 -10.43 -4.03
N LEU A 231 2.81 -11.14 -4.00
CA LEU A 231 4.10 -10.58 -3.58
C LEU A 231 4.62 -9.52 -4.55
N ALA A 232 4.29 -9.64 -5.84
CA ALA A 232 4.65 -8.66 -6.87
C ALA A 232 3.57 -7.61 -7.09
N ASN A 233 2.30 -8.03 -7.10
CA ASN A 233 1.13 -7.17 -7.25
C ASN A 233 -0.10 -7.91 -6.73
N ASN A 234 -0.98 -7.25 -5.97
CA ASN A 234 -2.19 -7.87 -5.45
C ASN A 234 -3.40 -7.81 -6.42
N ILE A 235 -3.35 -7.08 -7.53
CA ILE A 235 -4.47 -7.05 -8.50
C ILE A 235 -4.74 -8.43 -9.16
N PRO A 236 -3.73 -9.19 -9.63
CA PRO A 236 -3.93 -10.45 -10.36
C PRO A 236 -4.72 -11.49 -9.55
N HIS A 237 -4.59 -11.50 -8.21
CA HIS A 237 -5.32 -12.47 -7.40
C HIS A 237 -6.82 -12.18 -7.31
N VAL A 238 -7.25 -10.94 -7.57
CA VAL A 238 -8.67 -10.56 -7.56
C VAL A 238 -9.27 -10.77 -8.95
N ARG A 239 -8.47 -10.58 -9.99
CA ARG A 239 -8.89 -10.69 -11.38
C ARG A 239 -8.61 -12.10 -11.88
N HIS A 240 -9.46 -13.04 -11.51
CA HIS A 240 -9.59 -14.31 -12.24
C HIS A 240 -10.65 -14.14 -13.33
N ASP A 241 -10.28 -13.51 -14.44
CA ASP A 241 -11.06 -13.64 -15.67
C ASP A 241 -10.80 -15.03 -16.25
N GLU A 242 -11.83 -15.65 -16.83
CA GLU A 242 -11.81 -16.96 -17.53
C GLU A 242 -10.78 -17.07 -18.69
N ALA A 243 -9.98 -16.02 -18.92
CA ALA A 243 -8.98 -15.93 -19.97
C ALA A 243 -7.83 -16.95 -19.84
N ASP A 244 -7.59 -17.50 -18.65
CA ASP A 244 -6.52 -18.48 -18.40
C ASP A 244 -6.99 -19.95 -18.56
N GLY A 245 -8.24 -20.20 -18.98
CA GLY A 245 -8.70 -21.53 -19.40
C GLY A 245 -8.80 -22.60 -18.29
N TYR A 246 -8.72 -22.22 -17.02
CA TYR A 246 -8.96 -23.14 -15.91
C TYR A 246 -10.43 -23.11 -15.49
N PRO A 247 -11.20 -24.22 -15.65
CA PRO A 247 -12.59 -24.26 -15.23
C PRO A 247 -12.70 -24.10 -13.70
N ARG A 248 -13.75 -23.39 -13.25
CA ARG A 248 -14.16 -23.36 -11.85
C ARG A 248 -14.30 -24.80 -11.35
N GLN A 249 -13.42 -25.23 -10.43
CA GLN A 249 -13.69 -26.44 -9.66
C GLN A 249 -14.77 -26.07 -8.64
N SER A 250 -15.98 -26.56 -8.90
CA SER A 250 -17.08 -26.54 -7.95
C SER A 250 -16.71 -27.42 -6.76
N ASP A 251 -16.49 -26.82 -5.61
CA ASP A 251 -16.67 -27.49 -4.31
C ASP A 251 -18.11 -27.24 -3.83
#